data_AF-A0A7V6W3J8-F1
#
_entry.id   AF-A0A7V6W3J8-F1
#
_cell.length_a   1.000
_cell.length_b   1.000
_cell.length_c   1.000
_cell.angle_alpha   90.00
_cell.angle_beta   90.00
_cell.angle_gamma   90.00
#
_symmetry.space_group_name_H-M   'P 1'
#
loop_
_entity.id
_entity.type
_entity.pdbx_description
1 polymer ?
#
loop_
_entity_poly.entity_id
_entity_poly.type
_entity_poly.pdbx_seq_one_letter_code
_entity_poly.pdbx_strand_id
1 'polypeptide(L)'
;MKGYLAYKNNKVKKTHDLLELIKLCETYDSSFGELIDVGVFLNPFATQIRYPKNFYDITDVETKKALEFSKLIIDFVNERIDI
;
A
#
# COMPACT_ATOMS: atom_id res chain seq x y z
N MET A 1 -0.94 4.60 -4.33
CA MET A 1 -2.21 4.00 -4.80
C MET A 1 -3.36 5.00 -4.92
N LYS A 2 -3.81 5.68 -3.86
CA LYS A 2 -4.92 6.66 -3.98
C LYS A 2 -4.65 7.75 -5.03
N GLY A 3 -3.40 8.19 -5.19
CA GLY A 3 -2.98 9.09 -6.27
C GLY A 3 -3.23 8.50 -7.66
N TYR A 4 -2.87 7.24 -7.89
CA TYR A 4 -3.16 6.53 -9.15
C TYR A 4 -4.67 6.42 -9.42
N LEU A 5 -5.47 6.08 -8.41
CA LEU A 5 -6.94 6.04 -8.53
C LEU A 5 -7.51 7.41 -8.88
N ALA A 6 -7.00 8.49 -8.27
CA ALA A 6 -7.38 9.85 -8.61
C ALA A 6 -6.98 10.20 -10.06
N TYR A 7 -5.78 9.82 -10.49
CA TYR A 7 -5.33 9.97 -11.88
C TYR A 7 -6.24 9.24 -12.89
N LYS A 8 -6.79 8.08 -12.52
CA LYS A 8 -7.79 7.35 -13.31
C LYS A 8 -9.23 7.88 -13.16
N ASN A 9 -9.40 9.10 -12.62
CA ASN A 9 -10.71 9.73 -12.34
C ASN A 9 -11.65 8.89 -11.47
N ASN A 10 -11.10 8.00 -10.64
CA ASN A 10 -11.89 7.18 -9.72
C ASN A 10 -12.20 7.96 -8.43
N LYS A 11 -13.41 7.82 -7.91
CA LYS A 11 -13.78 8.37 -6.60
C LYS A 11 -13.07 7.60 -5.49
N VAL A 12 -11.99 8.18 -4.98
CA VAL A 12 -11.16 7.58 -3.93
C VAL A 12 -11.99 7.24 -2.69
N LYS A 13 -12.14 5.93 -2.42
CA LYS A 13 -12.82 5.45 -1.21
C LYS A 13 -12.05 5.89 0.05
N LYS A 14 -12.80 6.19 1.12
CA LYS A 14 -12.24 6.50 2.45
C LYS A 14 -11.84 5.21 3.19
N THR A 15 -10.93 4.44 2.59
CA THR A 15 -10.35 3.22 3.15
C THR A 15 -8.84 3.38 3.30
N HIS A 16 -8.25 2.70 4.28
CA HIS A 16 -6.79 2.56 4.41
C HIS A 16 -6.34 1.12 4.15
N ASP A 17 -7.26 0.23 3.78
CA ASP A 17 -6.93 -1.14 3.45
C ASP A 17 -6.17 -1.18 2.12
N LEU A 18 -4.88 -1.53 2.22
CA LEU A 18 -3.99 -1.58 1.07
C LEU A 18 -4.40 -2.67 0.07
N LEU A 19 -4.97 -3.79 0.53
CA LEU A 19 -5.45 -4.86 -0.34
C LEU A 19 -6.69 -4.44 -1.12
N GLU A 20 -7.60 -3.69 -0.50
CA GLU A 20 -8.75 -3.11 -1.20
C GLU A 20 -8.28 -2.10 -2.26
N LEU A 21 -7.30 -1.26 -1.93
CA LEU A 21 -6.74 -0.30 -2.87
C LEU A 21 -6.02 -0.96 -4.03
N ILE A 22 -5.25 -2.04 -3.80
CA ILE A 22 -4.61 -2.84 -4.84
C ILE A 22 -5.65 -3.38 -5.82
N LYS A 23 -6.68 -4.06 -5.30
CA LYS A 23 -7.75 -4.64 -6.14
C LYS A 23 -8.49 -3.58 -6.96
N LEU A 24 -8.66 -2.38 -6.43
CA LEU A 24 -9.26 -1.26 -7.17
C LEU A 24 -8.33 -0.72 -8.25
N CYS A 25 -7.02 -0.65 -8.01
CA CYS A 25 -6.07 -0.28 -9.06
C CYS A 25 -6.00 -1.36 -10.14
N GLU A 26 -6.09 -2.63 -9.75
CA GLU A 26 -6.03 -3.81 -10.63
C GLU A 26 -7.13 -3.80 -11.70
N THR A 27 -8.28 -3.16 -11.43
CA THR A 27 -9.34 -3.00 -12.45
C THR A 27 -8.94 -2.10 -13.62
N TYR A 28 -7.88 -1.29 -13.46
CA TYR A 28 -7.33 -0.42 -14.51
C TYR A 28 -6.02 -0.94 -15.08
N ASP A 29 -5.21 -1.62 -14.27
CA ASP A 29 -3.93 -2.21 -14.64
C ASP A 29 -3.68 -3.47 -13.81
N SER A 30 -3.76 -4.63 -14.47
CA SER A 30 -3.63 -5.94 -13.81
C SER A 30 -2.28 -6.17 -13.14
N SER A 31 -1.22 -5.43 -13.51
CA SER A 31 0.10 -5.57 -12.88
C SER A 31 0.08 -5.15 -11.40
N PHE A 32 -0.93 -4.40 -10.94
CA PHE A 32 -1.08 -4.11 -9.51
C PHE A 32 -1.25 -5.38 -8.65
N GLY A 33 -1.69 -6.49 -9.23
CA GLY A 33 -1.73 -7.80 -8.56
C GLY A 33 -0.38 -8.27 -8.03
N GLU A 34 0.73 -7.82 -8.64
CA GLU A 34 2.11 -8.11 -8.19
C GLU A 34 2.41 -7.52 -6.81
N LEU A 35 1.62 -6.51 -6.37
CA LEU A 35 1.79 -5.85 -5.08
C LEU A 35 1.01 -6.51 -3.94
N ILE A 36 0.26 -7.60 -4.17
CA ILE A 36 -0.59 -8.23 -3.13
C ILE A 36 0.23 -8.63 -1.91
N ASP A 37 1.34 -9.35 -2.08
CA ASP A 37 2.17 -9.82 -0.95
C ASP A 37 2.80 -8.66 -0.17
N VAL A 38 3.21 -7.62 -0.89
CA VAL A 38 3.71 -6.36 -0.33
C VAL A 38 2.60 -5.69 0.49
N GLY A 39 1.38 -5.69 -0.04
CA GLY A 39 0.17 -5.19 0.59
C GLY A 39 -0.16 -5.93 1.88
N VAL A 40 -0.15 -7.27 1.86
CA VAL A 40 -0.40 -8.14 3.02
C VAL A 40 0.59 -7.83 4.14
N PHE A 41 1.86 -7.62 3.80
CA PHE A 41 2.89 -7.28 4.79
C PHE A 41 2.68 -5.90 5.42
N LEU A 42 2.35 -4.88 4.62
CA LEU A 42 2.26 -3.50 5.12
C LEU A 42 0.94 -3.17 5.81
N ASN A 43 -0.17 -3.81 5.42
CA ASN A 43 -1.52 -3.46 5.89
C ASN A 43 -1.66 -3.45 7.44
N PRO A 44 -1.13 -4.44 8.18
CA PRO A 44 -1.28 -4.50 9.64
C PRO A 44 -0.66 -3.30 10.37
N PHE A 45 0.44 -2.75 9.84
CA PHE A 45 1.16 -1.62 10.44
C PHE A 45 0.30 -0.35 10.53
N ALA A 46 -0.73 -0.19 9.68
CA ALA A 46 -1.65 0.93 9.75
C ALA A 46 -2.48 0.98 11.04
N THR A 47 -2.55 -0.11 11.81
CA THR A 47 -3.39 -0.19 13.03
C THR A 47 -2.63 -0.69 14.24
N GLN A 48 -1.74 -1.68 14.08
CA GLN A 48 -1.08 -2.36 15.20
C GLN A 48 -0.17 -1.43 16.02
N ILE A 49 0.49 -0.48 15.36
CA ILE A 49 1.50 0.40 15.96
C ILE A 49 0.88 1.57 16.73
N ARG A 50 -0.39 1.93 16.44
CA ARG A 50 -1.00 3.17 16.96
C ARG A 50 -1.51 3.09 18.40
N TYR A 51 -1.67 1.89 18.95
CA TYR A 51 -2.25 1.72 20.28
C TYR A 51 -1.29 0.98 21.22
N PRO A 52 -0.89 1.59 22.35
CA PRO A 52 0.04 0.99 23.30
C PRO A 52 -0.40 -0.38 23.85
N LYS A 53 -1.72 -0.66 23.82
CA LYS A 53 -2.30 -1.93 24.28
C LYS A 53 -1.97 -3.12 23.39
N ASN A 54 -1.48 -2.90 22.16
CA ASN A 54 -1.20 -3.96 21.21
C ASN A 54 0.18 -4.61 21.37
N PHE A 55 1.01 -4.15 22.33
CA PHE A 55 2.37 -4.67 22.63
C PHE A 55 3.07 -5.27 21.39
N TYR A 56 3.11 -4.49 20.32
CA TYR A 56 3.75 -4.90 19.08
C TYR A 56 5.07 -4.15 18.96
N ASP A 57 6.13 -4.82 19.38
CA ASP A 57 7.50 -4.32 19.20
C ASP A 57 7.91 -4.56 17.76
N ILE A 58 7.95 -3.47 16.99
CA ILE A 58 8.45 -3.51 15.61
C ILE A 58 9.96 -3.71 15.67
N THR A 59 10.44 -4.72 14.97
CA THR A 59 11.87 -4.98 14.84
C THR A 59 12.53 -4.06 13.81
N ASP A 60 13.86 -3.91 13.90
CA ASP A 60 14.63 -3.22 12.86
C ASP A 60 14.49 -3.90 11.49
N VAL A 61 14.32 -5.22 11.46
CA VAL A 61 14.14 -6.00 10.22
C VAL A 61 12.81 -5.66 9.58
N GLU A 62 11.72 -5.66 10.35
CA GLU A 62 10.39 -5.26 9.87
C GLU A 62 10.38 -3.80 9.40
N THR A 63 11.04 -2.91 10.14
CA THR A 63 11.16 -1.49 9.79
C THR A 63 11.86 -1.32 8.44
N LYS A 64 13.01 -1.97 8.24
CA LYS A 64 13.75 -1.90 6.96
C LYS A 64 12.94 -2.47 5.81
N LYS A 65 12.30 -3.63 6.02
CA LYS A 65 11.47 -4.28 5.00
C LYS A 65 10.24 -3.43 4.65
N ALA A 66 9.59 -2.81 5.64
CA ALA A 66 8.45 -1.93 5.41
C ALA A 66 8.84 -0.69 4.60
N LEU A 67 10.03 -0.12 4.84
CA LEU A 67 10.56 0.99 4.06
C LEU A 67 10.85 0.58 2.61
N GLU A 68 11.50 -0.57 2.40
CA GLU A 68 11.77 -1.13 1.07
C GLU A 68 10.49 -1.35 0.28
N PHE A 69 9.51 -2.01 0.89
CA PHE A 69 8.22 -2.30 0.29
C PHE A 69 7.40 -1.03 -0.01
N SER A 70 7.51 -0.03 0.86
CA SER A 70 6.88 1.28 0.61
C SER A 70 7.49 1.99 -0.60
N LYS A 71 8.83 1.93 -0.75
CA LYS A 71 9.52 2.49 -1.92
C LYS A 71 9.11 1.77 -3.21
N LEU A 72 9.10 0.43 -3.17
CA LEU A 72 8.65 -0.39 -4.31
C LEU A 72 7.26 0.02 -4.79
N ILE A 73 6.29 0.22 -3.88
CA ILE A 73 4.94 0.68 -4.25
C ILE A 73 4.97 2.08 -4.87
N ILE A 74 5.79 2.99 -4.34
CA ILE A 74 5.89 4.37 -4.85
C ILE A 74 6.47 4.36 -6.27
N ASP A 75 7.59 3.67 -6.48
CA ASP A 75 8.27 3.58 -7.76
C ASP A 75 7.34 2.94 -8.82
N PHE A 76 6.72 1.81 -8.47
CA PHE A 76 5.74 1.12 -9.31
C PHE A 76 4.58 2.05 -9.73
N VAL A 77 4.08 2.88 -8.81
CA VAL A 77 2.98 3.80 -9.11
C VAL A 77 3.45 4.96 -9.98
N ASN A 78 4.64 5.51 -9.72
CA ASN A 78 5.18 6.64 -10.47
C ASN A 78 5.45 6.28 -11.94
N GLU A 79 5.88 5.05 -12.23
CA GLU A 79 6.02 4.54 -13.60
C GLU A 79 4.69 4.48 -14.38
N ARG A 80 3.56 4.57 -13.69
CA ARG A 80 2.20 4.43 -14.26
C ARG A 80 1.39 5.71 -14.25
N ILE A 81 1.99 6.80 -13.80
CA ILE A 81 1.39 8.14 -13.83
C ILE A 81 2.34 9.01 -14.65
N ASP A 82 1.91 9.40 -15.85
CA ASP A 82 2.57 10.48 -16.59
C ASP A 82 2.22 11.81 -15.89
N ILE A 83 3.20 12.38 -15.18
CA ILE A 83 3.15 13.75 -14.63
C ILE A 83 4.12 14.63 -15.41
#